data_AF-A0A3M1WU58-F1
#
_entry.id   AF-A0A3M1WU58-F1
#
_cell.length_a   1.000
_cell.length_b   1.000
_cell.length_c   1.000
_cell.angle_alpha   90.00
_cell.angle_beta   90.00
_cell.angle_gamma   90.00
#
_symmetry.space_group_name_H-M   'P 1'
#
loop_
_entity.id
_entity.type
_entity.pdbx_description
1 polymer ?
#
loop_
_entity_poly.entity_id
_entity_poly.type
_entity_poly.pdbx_seq_one_letter_code
_entity_poly.pdbx_strand_id
1 'polypeptide(L)'
;MSAFFSPRLWVLIVLLGSAWACAPPGTPGTGGQPGSQDPAVIVDQLVQGLGDMSAEFEDMTRPNQVQAWVDKLVVKVQPGEDMPQIGLMQEGEVAEYLYQRTVRKTEFMLRGQRFIDPWILIKTKDGVMGWVHEGGVRYIAPNYRDFLGMGGGSTDPAARTRGPAGDNSLSQDFLIVPGKRVGPVRLKTSETDLVSLFGPGQVSRGQVALPDKREEECTIVWAGNANEFRITWKDDTRSEIKAVYFDQPRSQWFTPQGLTVGLAASEAVKVNKAPFSYYGFNWTYSGTIHSWRKGSLAPYEKYFYAVLSPRPDAEGQKLLTKYQGNQVFTTNAEGVEHLHMVISRIVVYLD
;
A
#
# COMPACT_ATOMS: atom_id res chain seq x y z
N MET A 1 11.62 66.15 -38.38
CA MET A 1 12.97 65.58 -38.17
C MET A 1 12.74 64.09 -37.96
N SER A 2 12.94 63.20 -38.94
CA SER A 2 14.16 62.95 -39.74
C SER A 2 15.29 62.43 -38.84
N ALA A 3 15.97 61.29 -39.07
CA ALA A 3 15.99 60.43 -40.26
C ALA A 3 16.47 58.98 -39.97
N PHE A 4 16.37 58.12 -41.00
CA PHE A 4 17.18 56.94 -41.35
C PHE A 4 18.53 56.73 -40.61
N PHE A 5 18.90 55.47 -40.32
CA PHE A 5 19.80 54.64 -41.18
C PHE A 5 19.95 53.18 -40.69
N SER A 6 20.53 52.31 -41.53
CA SER A 6 20.69 50.85 -41.31
C SER A 6 22.20 50.42 -41.27
N PRO A 7 22.68 49.22 -41.67
CA PRO A 7 23.45 48.34 -40.77
C PRO A 7 24.93 48.11 -41.19
N ARG A 8 25.68 47.31 -40.40
CA ARG A 8 26.93 46.56 -40.74
C ARG A 8 27.23 45.60 -39.58
N LEU A 9 27.30 44.27 -39.72
CA LEU A 9 28.18 43.45 -40.57
C LEU A 9 29.67 43.68 -40.28
N TRP A 10 30.31 42.72 -39.58
CA TRP A 10 31.76 42.55 -39.54
C TRP A 10 32.09 41.11 -39.94
N VAL A 11 32.99 40.99 -40.92
CA VAL A 11 33.64 39.75 -41.33
C VAL A 11 35.09 39.86 -40.89
N LEU A 12 35.67 38.79 -40.35
CA LEU A 12 37.12 38.64 -40.33
C LEU A 12 37.50 37.22 -40.75
N ILE A 13 38.23 37.13 -41.85
CA ILE A 13 38.93 35.92 -42.32
C ILE A 13 40.42 36.26 -42.28
N VAL A 14 41.23 35.43 -41.61
CA VAL A 14 42.64 35.23 -41.99
C VAL A 14 42.97 33.75 -41.82
N LEU A 15 43.51 33.16 -42.89
CA LEU A 15 44.05 31.80 -42.97
C LEU A 15 45.52 31.78 -42.53
N LEU A 16 46.02 30.62 -42.11
CA LEU A 16 47.39 30.18 -42.41
C LEU A 16 47.49 28.64 -42.32
N GLY A 17 48.03 28.00 -43.37
CA GLY A 17 48.30 26.55 -43.40
C GLY A 17 49.60 26.18 -42.67
N SER A 18 49.92 24.90 -42.47
CA SER A 18 50.49 24.04 -43.53
C SER A 18 50.41 22.54 -43.19
N ALA A 19 50.33 21.68 -44.22
CA ALA A 19 50.59 20.22 -44.15
C ALA A 19 52.10 19.93 -44.36
N TRP A 20 52.70 18.72 -44.30
CA TRP A 20 52.28 17.29 -44.40
C TRP A 20 52.80 16.48 -43.17
N ALA A 21 52.90 15.13 -43.04
CA ALA A 21 52.81 13.98 -43.97
C ALA A 21 52.55 12.60 -43.28
N CYS A 22 52.15 11.62 -44.09
CA CYS A 22 52.39 10.15 -44.03
C CYS A 22 52.19 9.30 -42.75
N ALA A 23 51.13 8.47 -42.71
CA ALA A 23 51.17 6.98 -42.82
C ALA A 23 49.76 6.33 -42.68
N PRO A 24 49.46 5.14 -43.26
CA PRO A 24 48.13 4.50 -43.23
C PRO A 24 48.10 3.21 -42.32
N PRO A 25 47.09 2.30 -42.38
CA PRO A 25 46.12 2.11 -41.30
C PRO A 25 46.27 0.80 -40.48
N GLY A 26 45.66 0.76 -39.28
CA GLY A 26 45.61 -0.41 -38.38
C GLY A 26 44.32 -0.51 -37.56
N THR A 27 43.92 -1.73 -37.20
CA THR A 27 42.58 -2.17 -36.73
C THR A 27 42.29 -2.00 -35.22
N PRO A 28 41.04 -2.22 -34.73
CA PRO A 28 40.50 -1.56 -33.53
C PRO A 28 40.36 -2.44 -32.27
N GLY A 29 40.01 -1.77 -31.15
CA GLY A 29 39.09 -2.32 -30.13
C GLY A 29 39.69 -2.68 -28.77
N THR A 30 39.29 -1.94 -27.74
CA THR A 30 39.44 -2.34 -26.32
C THR A 30 38.09 -2.31 -25.63
N GLY A 31 37.53 -3.49 -25.35
CA GLY A 31 36.39 -3.67 -24.46
C GLY A 31 36.87 -4.03 -23.05
N GLY A 32 36.27 -3.42 -22.03
CA GLY A 32 36.41 -3.84 -20.63
C GLY A 32 35.17 -4.63 -20.20
N GLN A 33 35.36 -5.80 -19.59
CA GLN A 33 34.25 -6.58 -19.01
C GLN A 33 33.83 -6.03 -17.64
N PRO A 34 32.53 -6.09 -17.27
CA PRO A 34 32.09 -6.00 -15.89
C PRO A 34 32.43 -7.31 -15.13
N GLY A 35 32.69 -7.19 -13.83
CA GLY A 35 33.40 -8.20 -13.04
C GLY A 35 32.62 -9.47 -12.71
N SER A 36 33.36 -10.58 -12.61
CA SER A 36 32.92 -11.82 -11.95
C SER A 36 32.75 -11.60 -10.45
N GLN A 37 31.53 -11.75 -9.93
CA GLN A 37 31.31 -11.86 -8.49
C GLN A 37 31.79 -13.23 -8.00
N ASP A 38 32.38 -13.25 -6.80
CA ASP A 38 32.89 -14.46 -6.16
C ASP A 38 31.72 -15.47 -5.93
N PRO A 39 31.83 -16.73 -6.36
CA PRO A 39 30.81 -17.75 -6.11
C PRO A 39 30.42 -17.90 -4.64
N ALA A 40 31.32 -17.63 -3.69
CA ALA A 40 31.00 -17.66 -2.26
C ALA A 40 29.96 -16.58 -1.88
N VAL A 41 30.08 -15.38 -2.46
CA VAL A 41 29.13 -14.27 -2.23
C VAL A 41 27.76 -14.58 -2.84
N ILE A 42 27.73 -15.25 -4.00
CA ILE A 42 26.49 -15.68 -4.65
C ILE A 42 25.77 -16.74 -3.80
N VAL A 43 26.51 -17.68 -3.21
CA VAL A 43 25.95 -18.71 -2.32
C VAL A 43 25.42 -18.06 -1.03
N ASP A 44 26.17 -17.16 -0.39
CA ASP A 44 25.69 -16.44 0.81
C ASP A 44 24.44 -15.60 0.51
N GLN A 45 24.36 -14.92 -0.63
CA GLN A 45 23.17 -14.16 -1.05
C GLN A 45 21.96 -15.06 -1.33
N LEU A 46 22.16 -16.25 -1.90
CA LEU A 46 21.10 -17.25 -2.09
C LEU A 46 20.62 -17.83 -0.76
N VAL A 47 21.53 -18.11 0.17
CA VAL A 47 21.21 -18.61 1.52
C VAL A 47 20.47 -17.53 2.33
N GLN A 48 20.90 -16.26 2.25
CA GLN A 48 20.19 -15.14 2.86
C GLN A 48 18.80 -14.94 2.24
N GLY A 49 18.68 -14.90 0.90
CA GLY A 49 17.39 -14.73 0.23
C GLY A 49 16.39 -15.86 0.50
N LEU A 50 16.86 -17.11 0.64
CA LEU A 50 16.03 -18.22 1.10
C LEU A 50 15.62 -18.06 2.58
N GLY A 51 16.52 -17.53 3.43
CA GLY A 51 16.23 -17.17 4.82
C GLY A 51 15.14 -16.09 4.92
N ASP A 52 15.27 -15.00 4.18
CA ASP A 52 14.33 -13.88 4.18
C ASP A 52 12.95 -14.29 3.63
N MET A 53 12.92 -15.05 2.52
CA MET A 53 11.69 -15.68 2.03
C MET A 53 11.02 -16.59 3.07
N SER A 54 11.80 -17.34 3.86
CA SER A 54 11.24 -18.19 4.90
C SER A 54 10.64 -17.38 6.05
N ALA A 55 11.27 -16.27 6.44
CA ALA A 55 10.75 -15.37 7.48
C ALA A 55 9.47 -14.64 7.04
N GLU A 56 9.38 -14.19 5.78
CA GLU A 56 8.16 -13.56 5.25
C GLU A 56 7.00 -14.57 5.12
N PHE A 57 7.29 -15.81 4.71
CA PHE A 57 6.29 -16.88 4.65
C PHE A 57 5.84 -17.35 6.05
N GLU A 58 6.75 -17.40 7.03
CA GLU A 58 6.39 -17.60 8.43
C GLU A 58 5.50 -16.45 8.94
N ASP A 59 5.81 -15.19 8.61
CA ASP A 59 5.00 -14.02 8.96
C ASP A 59 3.58 -14.04 8.36
N MET A 60 3.42 -14.47 7.11
CA MET A 60 2.12 -14.60 6.44
C MET A 60 1.29 -15.81 6.93
N THR A 61 1.93 -16.83 7.50
CA THR A 61 1.25 -17.99 8.09
C THR A 61 0.95 -17.83 9.58
N ARG A 62 1.33 -16.69 10.21
CA ARG A 62 1.05 -16.42 11.62
C ARG A 62 -0.45 -16.34 11.90
N PRO A 63 -0.94 -17.03 12.95
CA PRO A 63 -2.31 -16.89 13.40
C PRO A 63 -2.68 -15.45 13.73
N ASN A 64 -3.94 -15.08 13.47
CA ASN A 64 -4.50 -13.77 13.84
C ASN A 64 -4.80 -13.64 15.35
N GLN A 65 -4.45 -14.64 16.16
CA GLN A 65 -4.62 -14.61 17.61
C GLN A 65 -3.28 -14.81 18.31
N VAL A 66 -3.03 -13.96 19.30
CA VAL A 66 -1.87 -14.01 20.19
C VAL A 66 -2.32 -14.04 21.63
N GLN A 67 -1.63 -14.81 22.45
CA GLN A 67 -1.83 -14.92 23.89
C GLN A 67 -0.68 -14.21 24.62
N ALA A 68 -0.97 -13.40 25.64
CA ALA A 68 0.05 -12.87 26.52
C ALA A 68 0.75 -14.00 27.28
N TRP A 69 2.07 -14.09 27.14
CA TRP A 69 2.93 -15.12 27.75
C TRP A 69 3.50 -14.70 29.11
N VAL A 70 3.37 -13.43 29.45
CA VAL A 70 3.81 -12.85 30.71
C VAL A 70 2.65 -12.11 31.36
N ASP A 71 2.60 -12.12 32.69
CA ASP A 71 1.66 -11.30 33.43
C ASP A 71 2.02 -9.81 33.29
N LYS A 72 1.00 -8.95 33.23
CA LYS A 72 1.10 -7.50 33.02
C LYS A 72 1.89 -7.12 31.77
N LEU A 73 1.66 -7.83 30.66
CA LEU A 73 2.22 -7.46 29.36
C LEU A 73 1.72 -6.06 28.96
N VAL A 74 2.65 -5.12 28.80
CA VAL A 74 2.33 -3.71 28.58
C VAL A 74 1.88 -3.46 27.13
N VAL A 75 0.66 -2.96 26.98
CA VAL A 75 0.10 -2.45 25.72
C VAL A 75 0.37 -0.95 25.63
N LYS A 76 1.02 -0.50 24.56
CA LYS A 76 1.49 0.90 24.40
C LYS A 76 0.81 1.63 23.24
N VAL A 77 0.76 2.96 23.31
CA VAL A 77 0.23 3.83 22.23
C VAL A 77 1.05 3.69 20.95
N GLN A 78 2.37 3.55 21.11
CA GLN A 78 3.37 3.48 20.05
C GLN A 78 4.41 2.42 20.41
N PRO A 79 5.12 1.84 19.43
CA PRO A 79 6.20 0.91 19.70
C PRO A 79 7.41 1.63 20.30
N GLY A 80 7.93 1.13 21.42
CA GLY A 80 9.11 1.66 22.09
C GLY A 80 9.07 1.50 23.61
N GLU A 81 10.25 1.39 24.24
CA GLU A 81 10.39 1.15 25.68
C GLU A 81 9.80 2.30 26.52
N ASP A 82 10.11 3.54 26.18
CA ASP A 82 9.62 4.74 26.90
C ASP A 82 8.19 5.17 26.52
N MET A 83 7.52 4.47 25.60
CA MET A 83 6.21 4.91 25.10
C MET A 83 5.08 4.72 26.13
N PRO A 84 4.09 5.63 26.21
CA PRO A 84 3.01 5.54 27.19
C PRO A 84 2.23 4.23 27.13
N GLN A 85 1.99 3.65 28.30
CA GLN A 85 1.12 2.47 28.46
C GLN A 85 -0.36 2.86 28.45
N ILE A 86 -1.18 2.06 27.76
CA ILE A 86 -2.64 2.21 27.64
C ILE A 86 -3.41 0.98 28.08
N GLY A 87 -2.72 -0.12 28.33
CA GLY A 87 -3.33 -1.34 28.86
C GLY A 87 -2.26 -2.29 29.42
N LEU A 88 -2.72 -3.26 30.19
CA LEU A 88 -1.93 -4.38 30.65
C LEU A 88 -2.74 -5.64 30.31
N MET A 89 -2.15 -6.56 29.56
CA MET A 89 -2.73 -7.89 29.38
C MET A 89 -2.28 -8.81 30.51
N GLN A 90 -3.18 -9.65 31.02
CA GLN A 90 -2.85 -10.69 32.00
C GLN A 90 -2.26 -11.92 31.31
N GLU A 91 -1.48 -12.72 32.03
CA GLU A 91 -0.95 -13.98 31.47
C GLU A 91 -2.11 -14.89 31.02
N GLY A 92 -2.03 -15.41 29.80
CA GLY A 92 -3.10 -16.20 29.20
C GLY A 92 -4.21 -15.40 28.51
N GLU A 93 -4.19 -14.06 28.59
CA GLU A 93 -5.16 -13.23 27.88
C GLU A 93 -4.93 -13.26 26.36
N VAL A 94 -6.01 -13.32 25.58
CA VAL A 94 -5.97 -13.45 24.11
C VAL A 94 -6.32 -12.11 23.46
N ALA A 95 -5.48 -11.67 22.52
CA ALA A 95 -5.70 -10.51 21.66
C ALA A 95 -5.63 -10.90 20.17
N GLU A 96 -6.28 -10.10 19.32
CA GLU A 96 -6.22 -10.22 17.87
C GLU A 96 -4.94 -9.54 17.36
N TYR A 97 -4.14 -10.23 16.55
CA TYR A 97 -2.95 -9.67 15.88
C TYR A 97 -3.38 -9.00 14.57
N LEU A 98 -3.03 -7.72 14.40
CA LEU A 98 -3.46 -6.91 13.27
C LEU A 98 -2.44 -6.86 12.11
N TYR A 99 -1.53 -7.85 12.03
CA TYR A 99 -0.55 -8.02 10.95
C TYR A 99 0.39 -6.83 10.69
N GLN A 100 0.46 -5.87 11.62
CA GLN A 100 1.41 -4.76 11.60
C GLN A 100 2.51 -5.01 12.63
N ARG A 101 3.76 -4.81 12.22
CA ARG A 101 4.93 -4.94 13.08
C ARG A 101 6.00 -3.90 12.75
N THR A 102 6.87 -3.59 13.71
CA THR A 102 8.03 -2.74 13.44
C THR A 102 9.09 -3.47 12.64
N VAL A 103 9.70 -2.78 11.67
CA VAL A 103 10.89 -3.28 10.95
C VAL A 103 12.09 -3.41 11.89
N ARG A 104 12.25 -2.45 12.81
CA ARG A 104 13.26 -2.52 13.86
C ARG A 104 12.77 -3.43 14.98
N LYS A 105 13.61 -4.42 15.32
CA LYS A 105 13.48 -5.22 16.54
C LYS A 105 14.05 -4.44 17.72
N THR A 106 13.48 -4.60 18.90
CA THR A 106 13.99 -4.06 20.16
C THR A 106 14.44 -5.19 21.06
N GLU A 107 15.40 -4.90 21.93
CA GLU A 107 15.81 -5.82 22.98
C GLU A 107 14.90 -5.66 24.20
N PHE A 108 14.43 -6.77 24.77
CA PHE A 108 13.63 -6.78 25.99
C PHE A 108 14.00 -7.97 26.87
N MET A 109 14.07 -7.75 28.19
CA MET A 109 14.27 -8.82 29.16
C MET A 109 12.93 -9.22 29.77
N LEU A 110 12.43 -10.42 29.46
CA LEU A 110 11.17 -10.94 29.96
C LEU A 110 11.42 -12.26 30.69
N ARG A 111 11.00 -12.35 31.96
CA ARG A 111 11.23 -13.53 32.83
C ARG A 111 12.72 -13.95 32.94
N GLY A 112 13.65 -13.01 32.80
CA GLY A 112 15.10 -13.28 32.80
C GLY A 112 15.65 -13.83 31.48
N GLN A 113 14.81 -14.02 30.47
CA GLN A 113 15.22 -14.38 29.10
C GLN A 113 15.28 -13.12 28.23
N ARG A 114 16.32 -13.05 27.38
CA ARG A 114 16.55 -11.98 26.42
C ARG A 114 15.76 -12.24 25.13
N PHE A 115 14.97 -11.26 24.72
CA PHE A 115 14.20 -11.25 23.48
C PHE A 115 14.70 -10.12 22.59
N ILE A 116 14.79 -10.35 21.29
CA ILE A 116 15.20 -9.35 20.29
C ILE A 116 14.19 -9.45 19.14
N ASP A 117 13.05 -8.78 19.33
CA ASP A 117 11.83 -9.03 18.57
C ASP A 117 11.15 -7.71 18.19
N PRO A 118 10.30 -7.69 17.14
CA PRO A 118 9.56 -6.50 16.78
C PRO A 118 8.45 -6.18 17.79
N TRP A 119 7.91 -4.97 17.71
CA TRP A 119 6.61 -4.66 18.27
C TRP A 119 5.54 -5.07 17.28
N ILE A 120 4.46 -5.68 17.77
CA ILE A 120 3.28 -6.04 16.99
C ILE A 120 2.08 -5.19 17.42
N LEU A 121 1.25 -4.80 16.45
CA LEU A 121 -0.03 -4.17 16.74
C LEU A 121 -1.08 -5.24 17.04
N ILE A 122 -1.70 -5.13 18.20
CA ILE A 122 -2.76 -6.02 18.65
C ILE A 122 -4.04 -5.26 18.99
N LYS A 123 -5.14 -6.00 19.15
CA LYS A 123 -6.43 -5.53 19.67
C LYS A 123 -6.89 -6.48 20.78
N THR A 124 -6.98 -5.98 22.01
CA THR A 124 -7.47 -6.78 23.16
C THR A 124 -8.97 -7.07 23.03
N LYS A 125 -9.49 -7.98 23.87
CA LYS A 125 -10.94 -8.29 23.92
C LYS A 125 -11.81 -7.07 24.20
N ASP A 126 -11.29 -6.14 25.00
CA ASP A 126 -11.95 -4.87 25.35
C ASP A 126 -11.85 -3.82 24.23
N GLY A 127 -11.28 -4.19 23.08
CA GLY A 127 -11.14 -3.33 21.90
C GLY A 127 -9.97 -2.35 21.95
N VAL A 128 -9.13 -2.41 22.99
CA VAL A 128 -7.94 -1.57 23.09
C VAL A 128 -6.93 -2.01 22.03
N MET A 129 -6.67 -1.14 21.06
CA MET A 129 -5.62 -1.34 20.07
C MET A 129 -4.32 -0.69 20.54
N GLY A 130 -3.23 -1.43 20.47
CA GLY A 130 -1.92 -0.92 20.87
C GLY A 130 -0.80 -1.89 20.54
N TRP A 131 0.42 -1.42 20.79
CA TRP A 131 1.65 -2.12 20.47
C TRP A 131 2.11 -2.94 21.68
N VAL A 132 2.39 -4.22 21.48
CA VAL A 132 3.07 -5.09 22.45
C VAL A 132 4.37 -5.62 21.86
N HIS A 133 5.33 -5.93 22.72
CA HIS A 133 6.58 -6.56 22.30
C HIS A 133 6.33 -8.03 21.96
N GLU A 134 6.72 -8.48 20.76
CA GLU A 134 6.37 -9.82 20.25
C GLU A 134 6.90 -10.96 21.13
N GLY A 135 8.11 -10.83 21.70
CA GLY A 135 8.64 -11.81 22.67
C GLY A 135 7.75 -12.04 23.91
N GLY A 136 6.85 -11.10 24.22
CA GLY A 136 5.88 -11.17 25.32
C GLY A 136 4.59 -11.93 24.99
N VAL A 137 4.39 -12.40 23.76
CA VAL A 137 3.21 -13.18 23.36
C VAL A 137 3.55 -14.57 22.81
N ARG A 138 2.54 -15.43 22.64
CA ARG A 138 2.60 -16.67 21.86
C ARG A 138 1.43 -16.71 20.88
N TYR A 139 1.68 -17.15 19.65
CA TYR A 139 0.63 -17.30 18.64
C TYR A 139 -0.26 -18.51 18.94
N ILE A 140 -1.58 -18.32 18.82
CA ILE A 140 -2.57 -19.37 19.03
C ILE A 140 -2.97 -19.93 17.66
N ALA A 141 -2.52 -21.13 17.31
CA ALA A 141 -2.88 -21.77 16.05
C ALA A 141 -4.41 -21.85 15.89
N PRO A 142 -4.97 -21.50 14.71
CA PRO A 142 -6.41 -21.53 14.51
C PRO A 142 -6.93 -22.97 14.57
N ASN A 143 -8.10 -23.17 15.19
CA ASN A 143 -8.72 -24.48 15.23
C ASN A 143 -9.34 -24.81 13.86
N TYR A 144 -8.63 -25.59 13.05
CA TYR A 144 -8.97 -25.88 11.64
C TYR A 144 -10.39 -26.43 11.40
N ARG A 145 -11.11 -26.88 12.45
CA ARG A 145 -12.49 -27.35 12.35
C ARG A 145 -13.50 -26.25 12.04
N ASP A 146 -13.24 -25.02 12.45
CA ASP A 146 -14.14 -23.88 12.21
C ASP A 146 -14.01 -23.34 10.77
N PHE A 147 -12.91 -23.66 10.09
CA PHE A 147 -12.57 -23.17 8.75
C PHE A 147 -13.24 -23.94 7.61
N LEU A 148 -13.61 -25.21 7.83
CA LEU A 148 -13.97 -26.14 6.75
C LEU A 148 -15.47 -26.30 6.46
N GLY A 149 -16.36 -25.76 7.30
CA GLY A 149 -17.77 -25.53 6.95
C GLY A 149 -18.52 -26.69 6.26
N MET A 150 -18.23 -27.95 6.59
CA MET A 150 -18.76 -29.12 5.88
C MET A 150 -20.24 -29.42 6.19
N GLY A 151 -21.13 -28.53 5.74
CA GLY A 151 -22.51 -28.83 5.38
C GLY A 151 -22.60 -28.93 3.85
N GLY A 152 -22.88 -30.12 3.32
CA GLY A 152 -22.68 -30.43 1.89
C GLY A 152 -23.64 -29.72 0.93
N GLY A 153 -23.15 -29.46 -0.30
CA GLY A 153 -23.95 -28.87 -1.39
C GLY A 153 -23.10 -28.51 -2.62
N SER A 154 -22.67 -29.52 -3.38
CA SER A 154 -21.92 -29.33 -4.63
C SER A 154 -22.85 -29.14 -5.84
N THR A 155 -22.56 -28.14 -6.70
CA THR A 155 -22.45 -28.33 -8.16
C THR A 155 -21.61 -27.21 -8.78
N ASP A 156 -20.52 -27.57 -9.46
CA ASP A 156 -19.58 -26.68 -10.16
C ASP A 156 -19.97 -26.53 -11.66
N PRO A 157 -19.94 -25.31 -12.23
CA PRO A 157 -20.02 -25.07 -13.67
C PRO A 157 -18.76 -24.39 -14.26
N ALA A 158 -17.56 -24.81 -13.90
CA ALA A 158 -16.30 -24.39 -14.55
C ALA A 158 -16.15 -24.93 -15.99
N ALA A 159 -16.96 -24.42 -16.94
CA ALA A 159 -16.75 -24.67 -18.37
C ALA A 159 -17.36 -23.59 -19.29
N ARG A 160 -16.53 -22.66 -19.80
CA ARG A 160 -16.66 -22.10 -21.17
C ARG A 160 -15.42 -21.30 -21.62
N THR A 161 -14.62 -21.99 -22.44
CA THR A 161 -14.00 -21.53 -23.70
C THR A 161 -13.15 -20.26 -23.75
N ARG A 162 -11.85 -20.45 -24.07
CA ARG A 162 -10.95 -19.44 -24.65
C ARG A 162 -11.28 -19.20 -26.13
N GLY A 163 -11.14 -17.96 -26.61
CA GLY A 163 -11.15 -17.56 -28.03
C GLY A 163 -10.21 -16.35 -28.25
N PRO A 164 -9.58 -16.17 -29.43
CA PRO A 164 -8.39 -15.33 -29.55
C PRO A 164 -8.62 -13.90 -30.11
N ALA A 165 -7.71 -13.00 -29.66
CA ALA A 165 -7.17 -11.78 -30.30
C ALA A 165 -8.12 -10.76 -30.99
N GLY A 166 -8.11 -9.53 -30.45
CA GLY A 166 -8.65 -8.30 -31.06
C GLY A 166 -8.15 -7.06 -30.31
N ASP A 167 -7.40 -6.21 -31.01
CA ASP A 167 -6.50 -5.15 -30.52
C ASP A 167 -7.11 -4.02 -29.64
N ASN A 168 -6.23 -3.29 -28.92
CA ASN A 168 -6.42 -1.95 -28.32
C ASN A 168 -7.15 -1.80 -26.95
N SER A 169 -7.01 -2.72 -25.98
CA SER A 169 -7.75 -2.65 -24.68
C SER A 169 -6.95 -2.60 -23.36
N LEU A 170 -5.60 -2.65 -23.36
CA LEU A 170 -4.81 -2.58 -22.12
C LEU A 170 -4.93 -1.25 -21.36
N SER A 171 -5.25 -0.16 -22.07
CA SER A 171 -5.40 1.19 -21.51
C SER A 171 -6.80 1.50 -20.94
N GLN A 172 -7.75 0.56 -21.00
CA GLN A 172 -9.12 0.72 -20.48
C GLN A 172 -9.51 -0.31 -19.40
N ASP A 173 -8.58 -1.14 -18.94
CA ASP A 173 -8.83 -2.05 -17.81
C ASP A 173 -8.71 -1.28 -16.48
N PHE A 174 -9.84 -0.71 -16.02
CA PHE A 174 -9.95 0.00 -14.76
C PHE A 174 -10.35 -0.90 -13.56
N LEU A 175 -10.20 -2.23 -13.69
CA LEU A 175 -10.56 -3.14 -12.61
C LEU A 175 -9.45 -3.21 -11.54
N ILE A 176 -9.80 -2.80 -10.33
CA ILE A 176 -9.04 -3.11 -9.11
C ILE A 176 -9.42 -4.52 -8.68
N VAL A 177 -8.46 -5.42 -8.54
CA VAL A 177 -8.63 -6.72 -7.86
C VAL A 177 -7.66 -6.75 -6.68
N PRO A 178 -8.12 -6.44 -5.45
CA PRO A 178 -7.24 -6.37 -4.28
C PRO A 178 -6.44 -7.67 -4.09
N GLY A 179 -5.14 -7.53 -3.82
CA GLY A 179 -4.23 -8.67 -3.65
C GLY A 179 -3.93 -9.41 -4.95
N LYS A 180 -4.18 -8.82 -6.13
CA LYS A 180 -3.87 -9.46 -7.43
C LYS A 180 -3.40 -8.47 -8.50
N ARG A 181 -4.19 -7.43 -8.80
CA ARG A 181 -3.87 -6.47 -9.87
C ARG A 181 -4.64 -5.16 -9.79
N VAL A 182 -4.11 -4.13 -10.43
CA VAL A 182 -4.77 -2.86 -10.76
C VAL A 182 -4.69 -2.70 -12.27
N GLY A 183 -5.77 -3.01 -13.00
CA GLY A 183 -5.71 -3.03 -14.46
C GLY A 183 -4.58 -3.94 -14.95
N PRO A 184 -3.66 -3.48 -15.83
CA PRO A 184 -2.53 -4.29 -16.26
C PRO A 184 -1.46 -4.52 -15.16
N VAL A 185 -1.43 -3.68 -14.12
CA VAL A 185 -0.37 -3.63 -13.09
C VAL A 185 -0.51 -4.78 -12.08
N ARG A 186 0.62 -5.42 -11.75
CA ARG A 186 0.76 -6.52 -10.76
C ARG A 186 1.93 -6.24 -9.81
N LEU A 187 2.09 -7.06 -8.77
CA LEU A 187 3.10 -6.88 -7.73
C LEU A 187 4.53 -6.60 -8.26
N LYS A 188 4.96 -7.34 -9.29
CA LYS A 188 6.29 -7.23 -9.93
C LYS A 188 6.31 -6.36 -11.19
N THR A 189 5.33 -5.47 -11.39
CA THR A 189 5.36 -4.48 -12.48
C THR A 189 6.26 -3.32 -12.07
N SER A 190 7.44 -3.22 -12.67
CA SER A 190 8.44 -2.19 -12.39
C SER A 190 8.08 -0.82 -12.96
N GLU A 191 8.78 0.25 -12.56
CA GLU A 191 8.60 1.59 -13.17
C GLU A 191 8.87 1.59 -14.69
N THR A 192 9.80 0.76 -15.16
CA THR A 192 10.08 0.58 -16.60
C THR A 192 8.91 -0.11 -17.32
N ASP A 193 8.27 -1.08 -16.67
CA ASP A 193 7.06 -1.72 -17.20
C ASP A 193 5.88 -0.73 -17.25
N LEU A 194 5.72 0.14 -16.25
CA LEU A 194 4.71 1.20 -16.27
C LEU A 194 4.92 2.15 -17.46
N VAL A 195 6.17 2.56 -17.74
CA VAL A 195 6.50 3.38 -18.91
C VAL A 195 6.16 2.66 -20.22
N SER A 196 6.35 1.34 -20.27
CA SER A 196 6.03 0.52 -21.45
C SER A 196 4.53 0.29 -21.63
N LEU A 197 3.77 0.17 -20.52
CA LEU A 197 2.32 -0.05 -20.50
C LEU A 197 1.51 1.21 -20.80
N PHE A 198 1.93 2.37 -20.26
CA PHE A 198 1.16 3.63 -20.31
C PHE A 198 1.80 4.71 -21.19
N GLY A 199 3.07 4.55 -21.56
CA GLY A 199 3.85 5.50 -22.36
C GLY A 199 4.61 6.52 -21.50
N PRO A 200 5.81 6.97 -21.94
CA PRO A 200 6.70 7.82 -21.14
C PRO A 200 6.12 9.20 -20.82
N GLY A 201 5.21 9.73 -21.64
CA GLY A 201 4.52 10.99 -21.36
C GLY A 201 3.38 10.88 -20.33
N GLN A 202 3.06 9.67 -19.85
CA GLN A 202 1.97 9.40 -18.91
C GLN A 202 2.46 8.91 -17.54
N VAL A 203 3.77 8.71 -17.37
CA VAL A 203 4.38 8.22 -16.14
C VAL A 203 5.39 9.25 -15.64
N SER A 204 5.23 9.69 -14.40
CA SER A 204 6.12 10.65 -13.75
C SER A 204 6.45 10.23 -12.31
N ARG A 205 7.43 10.90 -11.70
CA ARG A 205 7.76 10.71 -10.27
C ARG A 205 7.17 11.85 -9.45
N GLY A 206 6.85 11.56 -8.19
CA GLY A 206 6.33 12.56 -7.25
C GLY A 206 6.13 11.97 -5.86
N GLN A 207 5.31 12.62 -5.04
CA GLN A 207 5.01 12.19 -3.67
C GLN A 207 3.58 11.68 -3.53
N VAL A 208 3.33 10.80 -2.55
CA VAL A 208 1.98 10.53 -2.02
C VAL A 208 1.92 10.84 -0.53
N ALA A 209 0.88 11.56 -0.11
CA ALA A 209 0.68 11.91 1.30
C ALA A 209 0.14 10.69 2.09
N LEU A 210 0.79 10.36 3.19
CA LEU A 210 0.40 9.33 4.14
C LEU A 210 -0.55 9.89 5.23
N PRO A 211 -1.31 9.03 5.96
CA PRO A 211 -2.22 9.48 7.01
C PRO A 211 -1.56 10.32 8.12
N ASP A 212 -0.28 10.08 8.41
CA ASP A 212 0.52 10.79 9.41
C ASP A 212 1.12 12.11 8.93
N LYS A 213 0.66 12.63 7.78
CA LYS A 213 1.13 13.86 7.12
C LYS A 213 2.58 13.80 6.63
N ARG A 214 3.23 12.63 6.62
CA ARG A 214 4.46 12.42 5.86
C ARG A 214 4.14 12.23 4.38
N GLU A 215 5.15 12.45 3.56
CA GLU A 215 5.12 12.15 2.13
C GLU A 215 6.03 10.96 1.84
N GLU A 216 5.66 10.14 0.86
CA GLU A 216 6.43 8.99 0.40
C GLU A 216 6.62 9.06 -1.13
N GLU A 217 7.85 8.80 -1.58
CA GLU A 217 8.23 8.76 -2.99
C GLU A 217 7.38 7.75 -3.77
N CYS A 218 6.87 8.18 -4.92
CA CYS A 218 5.98 7.38 -5.74
C CYS A 218 6.23 7.56 -7.24
N THR A 219 5.63 6.66 -8.01
CA THR A 219 5.40 6.83 -9.45
C THR A 219 3.93 7.17 -9.66
N ILE A 220 3.67 8.25 -10.40
CA ILE A 220 2.33 8.73 -10.74
C ILE A 220 2.04 8.33 -12.19
N VAL A 221 0.91 7.66 -12.40
CA VAL A 221 0.41 7.34 -13.75
C VAL A 221 -0.78 8.25 -14.05
N TRP A 222 -0.77 8.85 -15.23
CA TRP A 222 -1.74 9.85 -15.70
C TRP A 222 -1.87 11.06 -14.76
N ALA A 223 -0.74 11.68 -14.39
CA ALA A 223 -0.71 12.86 -13.52
C ALA A 223 -1.68 13.98 -14.00
N GLY A 224 -2.54 14.46 -13.09
CA GLY A 224 -3.57 15.46 -13.37
C GLY A 224 -4.83 14.94 -14.08
N ASN A 225 -4.89 13.65 -14.42
CA ASN A 225 -6.06 13.02 -15.03
C ASN A 225 -7.09 12.58 -13.97
N ALA A 226 -8.36 12.44 -14.36
CA ALA A 226 -9.39 11.86 -13.50
C ALA A 226 -9.10 10.39 -13.11
N ASN A 227 -8.33 9.66 -13.91
CA ASN A 227 -7.91 8.29 -13.64
C ASN A 227 -6.52 8.18 -12.96
N GLU A 228 -5.94 9.28 -12.49
CA GLU A 228 -4.63 9.27 -11.84
C GLU A 228 -4.58 8.25 -10.69
N PHE A 229 -3.51 7.45 -10.68
CA PHE A 229 -3.16 6.59 -9.55
C PHE A 229 -1.66 6.68 -9.25
N ARG A 230 -1.30 6.43 -7.99
CA ARG A 230 0.09 6.53 -7.51
C ARG A 230 0.56 5.19 -6.98
N ILE A 231 1.83 4.86 -7.21
CA ILE A 231 2.46 3.61 -6.78
C ILE A 231 3.63 3.94 -5.85
N THR A 232 3.62 3.41 -4.64
CA THR A 232 4.83 3.32 -3.80
C THR A 232 5.51 1.97 -3.99
N TRP A 233 6.80 1.93 -3.72
CA TRP A 233 7.68 0.80 -4.01
C TRP A 233 8.22 0.18 -2.72
N LYS A 234 8.51 -1.13 -2.74
CA LYS A 234 9.20 -1.80 -1.62
C LYS A 234 10.71 -1.51 -1.63
N ASP A 235 11.24 -1.20 -2.81
CA ASP A 235 12.66 -1.07 -3.12
C ASP A 235 12.99 0.22 -3.90
N ASP A 236 14.19 0.76 -3.70
CA ASP A 236 14.66 1.96 -4.39
C ASP A 236 14.82 1.76 -5.91
N THR A 237 14.95 0.51 -6.39
CA THR A 237 15.03 0.18 -7.83
C THR A 237 13.67 0.20 -8.53
N ARG A 238 12.57 0.38 -7.77
CA ARG A 238 11.20 0.45 -8.26
C ARG A 238 10.81 -0.79 -9.06
N SER A 239 11.17 -1.96 -8.53
CA SER A 239 10.93 -3.28 -9.13
C SER A 239 9.73 -4.01 -8.53
N GLU A 240 9.34 -3.69 -7.29
CA GLU A 240 8.21 -4.31 -6.61
C GLU A 240 7.29 -3.29 -5.92
N ILE A 241 6.00 -3.42 -6.19
CA ILE A 241 4.96 -2.51 -5.69
C ILE A 241 4.70 -2.77 -4.20
N LYS A 242 4.72 -1.69 -3.42
CA LYS A 242 4.30 -1.69 -2.01
C LYS A 242 2.80 -1.43 -1.89
N ALA A 243 2.30 -0.36 -2.50
CA ALA A 243 0.88 -0.02 -2.50
C ALA A 243 0.48 0.87 -3.69
N VAL A 244 -0.79 0.77 -4.09
CA VAL A 244 -1.40 1.60 -5.15
C VAL A 244 -2.50 2.47 -4.56
N TYR A 245 -2.47 3.78 -4.84
CA TYR A 245 -3.33 4.80 -4.25
C TYR A 245 -4.23 5.44 -5.31
N PHE A 246 -5.50 5.61 -4.98
CA PHE A 246 -6.52 6.28 -5.80
C PHE A 246 -7.19 7.38 -4.98
N ASP A 247 -7.11 8.61 -5.46
CA ASP A 247 -7.60 9.82 -4.77
C ASP A 247 -8.65 10.61 -5.59
N GLN A 248 -8.85 10.25 -6.86
CA GLN A 248 -9.65 11.06 -7.79
C GLN A 248 -11.13 10.66 -7.76
N PRO A 249 -12.06 11.53 -7.30
CA PRO A 249 -13.48 11.19 -7.09
C PRO A 249 -14.32 11.10 -8.37
N ARG A 250 -13.67 11.11 -9.54
CA ARG A 250 -14.27 10.88 -10.87
C ARG A 250 -13.46 9.87 -11.69
N SER A 251 -12.64 9.07 -11.01
CA SER A 251 -11.88 8.00 -11.67
C SER A 251 -12.82 6.90 -12.15
N GLN A 252 -12.42 6.22 -13.22
CA GLN A 252 -13.08 5.02 -13.70
C GLN A 252 -12.68 3.76 -12.93
N TRP A 253 -11.77 3.86 -11.94
CA TRP A 253 -11.29 2.72 -11.15
C TRP A 253 -12.37 2.15 -10.23
N PHE A 254 -12.55 0.82 -10.24
CA PHE A 254 -13.57 0.14 -9.43
C PHE A 254 -13.13 -1.24 -8.96
N THR A 255 -13.57 -1.66 -7.76
CA THR A 255 -13.44 -3.06 -7.30
C THR A 255 -14.50 -3.96 -7.95
N PRO A 256 -14.41 -5.30 -7.91
CA PRO A 256 -15.39 -6.19 -8.55
C PRO A 256 -16.81 -6.06 -7.95
N GLN A 257 -16.92 -5.51 -6.74
CA GLN A 257 -18.19 -5.22 -6.07
C GLN A 257 -18.76 -3.83 -6.48
N GLY A 258 -17.97 -2.98 -7.13
CA GLY A 258 -18.36 -1.62 -7.56
C GLY A 258 -17.93 -0.50 -6.62
N LEU A 259 -16.97 -0.71 -5.71
CA LEU A 259 -16.44 0.37 -4.87
C LEU A 259 -15.50 1.27 -5.71
N THR A 260 -15.74 2.58 -5.68
CA THR A 260 -14.92 3.59 -6.37
C THR A 260 -14.75 4.84 -5.50
N VAL A 261 -13.74 5.66 -5.82
CA VAL A 261 -13.51 6.95 -5.16
C VAL A 261 -14.59 7.94 -5.62
N GLY A 262 -15.12 8.74 -4.70
CA GLY A 262 -16.26 9.62 -4.91
C GLY A 262 -17.62 8.99 -4.57
N LEU A 263 -17.70 7.68 -4.40
CA LEU A 263 -18.94 6.99 -4.04
C LEU A 263 -19.45 7.44 -2.66
N ALA A 264 -20.73 7.77 -2.54
CA ALA A 264 -21.34 8.11 -1.25
C ALA A 264 -21.36 6.89 -0.31
N ALA A 265 -21.19 7.12 1.00
CA ALA A 265 -21.14 6.04 1.99
C ALA A 265 -22.42 5.18 2.01
N SER A 266 -23.59 5.79 1.76
CA SER A 266 -24.87 5.09 1.59
C SER A 266 -24.86 4.11 0.41
N GLU A 267 -24.28 4.49 -0.73
CA GLU A 267 -24.10 3.60 -1.88
C GLU A 267 -23.00 2.56 -1.64
N ALA A 268 -21.93 2.92 -0.92
CA ALA A 268 -20.91 1.97 -0.49
C ALA A 268 -21.47 0.89 0.45
N VAL A 269 -22.48 1.19 1.29
CA VAL A 269 -23.20 0.18 2.08
C VAL A 269 -23.97 -0.80 1.19
N LYS A 270 -24.57 -0.33 0.08
CA LYS A 270 -25.25 -1.20 -0.90
C LYS A 270 -24.26 -2.09 -1.65
N VAL A 271 -23.13 -1.53 -2.09
CA VAL A 271 -21.99 -2.26 -2.69
C VAL A 271 -21.49 -3.35 -1.75
N ASN A 272 -21.27 -2.99 -0.48
CA ASN A 272 -20.84 -3.92 0.57
C ASN A 272 -21.93 -4.92 1.00
N LYS A 273 -23.21 -4.67 0.66
CA LYS A 273 -24.39 -5.44 1.10
C LYS A 273 -24.55 -5.53 2.63
N ALA A 274 -23.84 -4.70 3.39
CA ALA A 274 -23.87 -4.64 4.85
C ALA A 274 -23.35 -3.27 5.34
N PRO A 275 -23.83 -2.76 6.49
CA PRO A 275 -23.20 -1.63 7.15
C PRO A 275 -21.75 -1.96 7.50
N PHE A 276 -20.85 -1.02 7.27
CA PHE A 276 -19.44 -1.08 7.65
C PHE A 276 -19.11 -0.09 8.78
N SER A 277 -18.00 -0.32 9.46
CA SER A 277 -17.48 0.53 10.54
C SER A 277 -16.25 1.32 10.10
N TYR A 278 -16.10 2.54 10.60
CA TYR A 278 -15.04 3.48 10.26
C TYR A 278 -14.56 4.23 11.50
N TYR A 279 -13.34 4.74 11.46
CA TYR A 279 -12.84 5.59 12.55
C TYR A 279 -13.39 7.01 12.46
N GLY A 280 -13.62 7.63 13.63
CA GLY A 280 -14.03 9.03 13.75
C GLY A 280 -13.08 10.01 13.05
N PHE A 281 -13.52 11.25 12.92
CA PHE A 281 -12.78 12.33 12.26
C PHE A 281 -11.89 13.13 13.23
N ASN A 282 -11.13 14.11 12.71
CA ASN A 282 -10.27 15.01 13.49
C ASN A 282 -9.08 14.33 14.21
N TRP A 283 -8.52 13.28 13.62
CA TRP A 283 -7.27 12.63 14.03
C TRP A 283 -6.54 11.97 12.84
N THR A 284 -5.38 11.34 13.08
CA THR A 284 -4.47 10.84 12.04
C THR A 284 -5.10 9.88 11.02
N TYR A 285 -5.90 8.89 11.46
CA TYR A 285 -6.56 7.92 10.56
C TYR A 285 -8.05 8.25 10.35
N SER A 286 -8.39 9.54 10.31
CA SER A 286 -9.75 10.04 10.16
C SER A 286 -10.52 9.36 9.03
N GLY A 287 -11.69 8.81 9.33
CA GLY A 287 -12.58 8.25 8.32
C GLY A 287 -12.10 6.94 7.68
N THR A 288 -10.91 6.41 8.02
CA THR A 288 -10.46 5.12 7.51
C THR A 288 -11.45 4.02 7.93
N ILE A 289 -11.85 3.18 6.98
CA ILE A 289 -12.77 2.07 7.25
C ILE A 289 -12.06 1.03 8.12
N HIS A 290 -12.63 0.77 9.30
CA HIS A 290 -12.10 -0.17 10.29
C HIS A 290 -12.45 -1.62 9.92
N SER A 291 -13.66 -1.85 9.37
CA SER A 291 -14.09 -3.16 8.86
C SER A 291 -15.35 -3.04 8.02
N TRP A 292 -15.40 -3.77 6.91
CA TRP A 292 -16.56 -4.06 6.08
C TRP A 292 -17.54 -5.08 6.73
N ARG A 293 -17.20 -5.57 7.93
CA ARG A 293 -17.98 -6.46 8.81
C ARG A 293 -18.29 -7.79 8.12
N LYS A 294 -19.57 -8.09 7.86
CA LYS A 294 -20.00 -9.32 7.17
C LYS A 294 -20.41 -9.05 5.71
N GLY A 295 -19.90 -7.96 5.13
CA GLY A 295 -20.21 -7.53 3.78
C GLY A 295 -19.35 -8.19 2.69
N SER A 296 -19.70 -7.92 1.44
CA SER A 296 -19.04 -8.43 0.23
C SER A 296 -17.59 -7.99 0.06
N LEU A 297 -17.17 -6.90 0.74
CA LEU A 297 -15.79 -6.40 0.71
C LEU A 297 -14.91 -6.97 1.84
N ALA A 298 -15.50 -7.60 2.86
CA ALA A 298 -14.76 -8.16 4.00
C ALA A 298 -13.64 -9.16 3.63
N PRO A 299 -13.81 -10.06 2.62
CA PRO A 299 -12.74 -10.98 2.20
C PRO A 299 -11.46 -10.30 1.67
N TYR A 300 -11.52 -8.99 1.39
CA TYR A 300 -10.42 -8.21 0.84
C TYR A 300 -9.79 -7.24 1.85
N GLU A 301 -10.22 -7.21 3.12
CA GLU A 301 -9.73 -6.27 4.16
C GLU A 301 -8.20 -6.27 4.31
N LYS A 302 -7.56 -7.44 4.18
CA LYS A 302 -6.10 -7.56 4.22
C LYS A 302 -5.36 -7.01 2.99
N TYR A 303 -6.10 -6.72 1.90
CA TYR A 303 -5.55 -6.35 0.60
C TYR A 303 -5.91 -4.94 0.15
N PHE A 304 -6.83 -4.25 0.84
CA PHE A 304 -7.09 -2.84 0.59
C PHE A 304 -7.74 -2.18 1.81
N TYR A 305 -7.57 -0.86 1.92
CA TYR A 305 -8.43 -0.04 2.76
C TYR A 305 -9.00 1.13 1.95
N ALA A 306 -10.07 1.72 2.47
CA ALA A 306 -10.65 2.94 1.94
C ALA A 306 -10.89 3.94 3.06
N VAL A 307 -10.90 5.22 2.69
CA VAL A 307 -11.05 6.35 3.62
C VAL A 307 -12.31 7.12 3.25
N LEU A 308 -13.09 7.48 4.26
CA LEU A 308 -14.21 8.40 4.15
C LEU A 308 -13.74 9.84 4.36
N SER A 309 -14.34 10.78 3.62
CA SER A 309 -14.33 12.18 4.01
C SER A 309 -15.77 12.70 4.12
N PRO A 310 -16.11 13.41 5.21
CA PRO A 310 -17.43 13.97 5.40
C PRO A 310 -17.59 15.19 4.48
N ARG A 311 -18.79 15.41 3.96
CA ARG A 311 -19.16 16.60 3.19
C ARG A 311 -20.44 17.22 3.78
N PRO A 312 -20.42 17.54 5.08
CA PRO A 312 -21.64 17.84 5.81
C PRO A 312 -22.29 19.13 5.31
N ASP A 313 -23.61 19.19 5.41
CA ASP A 313 -24.35 20.44 5.33
C ASP A 313 -24.28 21.21 6.67
N ALA A 314 -25.06 22.29 6.82
CA ALA A 314 -25.07 23.12 8.03
C ALA A 314 -25.59 22.39 9.29
N GLU A 315 -26.32 21.27 9.14
CA GLU A 315 -26.75 20.41 10.24
C GLU A 315 -25.70 19.33 10.52
N GLY A 316 -25.23 18.65 9.48
CA GLY A 316 -24.13 17.70 9.53
C GLY A 316 -22.88 18.29 10.17
N GLN A 317 -22.60 19.57 9.97
CA GLN A 317 -21.41 20.23 10.53
C GLN A 317 -21.48 20.39 12.04
N LYS A 318 -22.69 20.50 12.61
CA LYS A 318 -22.93 20.48 14.06
C LYS A 318 -22.77 19.06 14.58
N LEU A 319 -23.36 18.10 13.87
CA LEU A 319 -23.33 16.67 14.21
C LEU A 319 -21.92 16.06 14.10
N LEU A 320 -21.04 16.59 13.23
CA LEU A 320 -19.66 16.09 13.04
C LEU A 320 -18.88 16.03 14.36
N THR A 321 -19.17 16.90 15.32
CA THR A 321 -18.56 16.87 16.66
C THR A 321 -18.80 15.57 17.43
N LYS A 322 -19.89 14.84 17.13
CA LYS A 322 -20.23 13.53 17.74
C LYS A 322 -19.44 12.35 17.15
N TYR A 323 -18.86 12.51 15.96
CA TYR A 323 -18.18 11.43 15.23
C TYR A 323 -16.67 11.69 15.09
N GLN A 324 -16.04 12.13 16.18
CA GLN A 324 -14.62 12.53 16.21
C GLN A 324 -13.77 11.63 17.12
N GLY A 325 -12.45 11.75 16.95
CA GLY A 325 -11.44 11.07 17.75
C GLY A 325 -11.18 9.62 17.32
N ASN A 326 -10.28 8.98 18.06
CA ASN A 326 -9.93 7.57 17.89
C ASN A 326 -11.02 6.65 18.49
N GLN A 327 -12.20 6.68 17.87
CA GLN A 327 -13.36 5.86 18.18
C GLN A 327 -13.89 5.23 16.89
N VAL A 328 -14.54 4.07 17.01
CA VAL A 328 -15.14 3.36 15.86
C VAL A 328 -16.63 3.65 15.81
N PHE A 329 -17.07 4.21 14.68
CA PHE A 329 -18.47 4.48 14.36
C PHE A 329 -18.97 3.49 13.30
N THR A 330 -20.29 3.42 13.11
CA THR A 330 -20.91 2.55 12.10
C THR A 330 -21.76 3.37 11.15
N THR A 331 -21.80 2.97 9.88
CA THR A 331 -22.61 3.60 8.82
C THR A 331 -24.12 3.50 9.02
N ASN A 332 -24.58 2.82 10.09
CA ASN A 332 -25.97 2.70 10.49
C ASN A 332 -26.24 3.31 11.88
N ALA A 333 -25.32 4.10 12.43
CA ALA A 333 -25.58 4.88 13.64
C ALA A 333 -26.44 6.10 13.30
N GLU A 334 -27.34 6.47 14.21
CA GLU A 334 -28.22 7.65 14.09
C GLU A 334 -27.41 8.92 13.79
N GLY A 335 -27.87 9.74 12.83
CA GLY A 335 -27.27 11.03 12.47
C GLY A 335 -26.08 10.96 11.52
N VAL A 336 -25.59 9.77 11.16
CA VAL A 336 -24.44 9.59 10.26
C VAL A 336 -24.76 9.99 8.82
N GLU A 337 -26.01 9.85 8.41
CA GLU A 337 -26.55 10.27 7.11
C GLU A 337 -26.32 11.77 6.83
N HIS A 338 -26.43 12.63 7.85
CA HIS A 338 -26.19 14.08 7.72
C HIS A 338 -24.71 14.45 7.49
N LEU A 339 -23.78 13.52 7.67
CA LEU A 339 -22.35 13.74 7.39
C LEU A 339 -22.04 13.70 5.88
N HIS A 340 -22.98 13.21 5.05
CA HIS A 340 -22.88 13.08 3.59
C HIS A 340 -21.52 12.55 3.11
N MET A 341 -21.01 11.53 3.80
CA MET A 341 -19.65 11.02 3.61
C MET A 341 -19.48 10.40 2.22
N VAL A 342 -18.30 10.57 1.64
CA VAL A 342 -17.88 9.90 0.40
C VAL A 342 -16.60 9.13 0.62
N ILE A 343 -16.37 8.08 -0.16
CA ILE A 343 -15.04 7.47 -0.30
C ILE A 343 -14.12 8.52 -0.92
N SER A 344 -13.11 8.97 -0.18
CA SER A 344 -12.14 9.98 -0.66
C SER A 344 -10.83 9.38 -1.11
N ARG A 345 -10.49 8.18 -0.63
CA ARG A 345 -9.29 7.44 -1.01
C ARG A 345 -9.55 5.93 -0.98
N ILE A 346 -8.92 5.22 -1.91
CA ILE A 346 -8.75 3.75 -1.88
C ILE A 346 -7.24 3.48 -1.95
N VAL A 347 -6.73 2.56 -1.13
CA VAL A 347 -5.34 2.10 -1.16
C VAL A 347 -5.32 0.58 -1.23
N VAL A 348 -4.57 0.04 -2.18
CA VAL A 348 -4.57 -1.38 -2.54
C VAL A 348 -3.16 -1.95 -2.40
N TYR A 349 -3.08 -3.12 -1.78
CA TYR A 349 -1.89 -3.96 -1.70
C TYR A 349 -2.00 -5.08 -2.74
N LEU A 350 -0.84 -5.47 -3.28
CA LEU A 350 -0.71 -6.56 -4.24
C LEU A 350 0.07 -7.71 -3.59
N ASP A 351 -0.20 -8.92 -4.05
CA ASP A 351 0.27 -10.23 -3.55
C ASP A 351 0.61 -11.08 -4.80
#